data_AF-A0A1E3WAI8-F1
#
_entry.id   AF-A0A1E3WAI8-F1
#
_cell.length_a   1.000
_cell.length_b   1.000
_cell.length_c   1.000
_cell.angle_alpha   90.00
_cell.angle_beta   90.00
_cell.angle_gamma   90.00
#
_symmetry.space_group_name_H-M   'P 1'
#
loop_
_entity.id
_entity.type
_entity.pdbx_description
1 polymer ?
#
loop_
_entity_poly.entity_id
_entity_poly.type
_entity_poly.pdbx_seq_one_letter_code
_entity_poly.pdbx_strand_id
1 'polypeptide(L)'
;MTHAMIRDFKFGLVFGLALGLAGFVAAETQAQEPLPPLPDRNPARSGEPARDTALLPAPEEKPNLPGDKPTVAWTDPKVVAAREACAEMLAGVTLDYEQLDPIKKGLCGAPAPILVKSIGDPAVTISPPATMRCTLAVASTPG
;
A
#
# COMPACT_ATOMS: atom_id res chain seq x y z
N MET A 1 7.52 4.58 -45.33
CA MET A 1 6.47 3.92 -44.53
C MET A 1 5.87 4.97 -43.61
N THR A 2 4.55 5.06 -43.65
CA THR A 2 3.70 6.23 -43.41
C THR A 2 3.55 6.61 -41.94
N HIS A 3 3.76 7.90 -41.66
CA HIS A 3 3.10 8.63 -40.56
C HIS A 3 1.60 8.74 -40.86
N ALA A 4 0.74 8.49 -39.86
CA ALA A 4 -0.59 9.11 -39.81
C ALA A 4 -1.14 9.09 -38.38
N MET A 5 -1.09 10.27 -37.74
CA MET A 5 -2.06 10.68 -36.72
C MET A 5 -3.46 10.74 -37.36
N ILE A 6 -4.50 10.27 -36.67
CA ILE A 6 -5.88 10.65 -36.97
C ILE A 6 -6.53 11.13 -35.67
N ARG A 7 -6.77 12.44 -35.65
CA ARG A 7 -7.65 13.18 -34.74
C ARG A 7 -9.10 13.09 -35.25
N ASP A 8 -10.00 13.54 -34.37
CA ASP A 8 -11.32 14.14 -34.65
C ASP A 8 -12.57 13.27 -34.45
N PHE A 9 -12.96 13.17 -33.17
CA PHE A 9 -14.17 13.79 -32.60
C PHE A 9 -15.24 14.29 -33.61
N LYS A 10 -16.39 13.59 -33.69
CA LYS A 10 -17.67 14.25 -34.04
C LYS A 10 -18.89 13.49 -33.52
N PHE A 11 -19.46 14.05 -32.47
CA PHE A 11 -20.90 14.17 -32.16
C PHE A 11 -21.87 13.51 -33.16
N GLY A 12 -22.56 12.46 -32.69
CA GLY A 12 -23.77 11.92 -33.29
C GLY A 12 -24.90 11.92 -32.24
N LEU A 13 -25.72 12.96 -32.27
CA LEU A 13 -26.89 13.18 -31.44
C LEU A 13 -28.14 12.65 -32.19
N VAL A 14 -28.99 11.91 -31.47
CA VAL A 14 -30.40 11.53 -31.78
C VAL A 14 -30.65 10.52 -32.90
N PHE A 15 -31.22 9.34 -32.58
CA PHE A 15 -32.45 8.80 -33.20
C PHE A 15 -32.90 7.45 -32.60
N GLY A 16 -34.21 7.31 -32.28
CA GLY A 16 -34.98 6.05 -32.13
C GLY A 16 -34.87 5.34 -30.77
N LEU A 17 -35.75 5.52 -29.79
CA LEU A 17 -37.16 5.07 -29.64
C LEU A 17 -37.41 3.54 -29.74
N ALA A 18 -37.59 2.93 -28.55
CA ALA A 18 -38.46 1.82 -28.17
C ALA A 18 -38.29 0.42 -28.82
N LEU A 19 -37.90 -0.56 -28.00
CA LEU A 19 -38.55 -1.88 -27.75
C LEU A 19 -37.53 -2.90 -27.22
N GLY A 20 -37.80 -3.51 -26.06
CA GLY A 20 -37.05 -4.68 -25.60
C GLY A 20 -36.76 -4.78 -24.10
N LEU A 21 -37.74 -4.52 -23.24
CA LEU A 21 -37.75 -5.01 -21.86
C LEU A 21 -37.89 -6.55 -21.88
N ALA A 22 -36.78 -7.28 -21.75
CA ALA A 22 -36.67 -8.60 -21.10
C ALA A 22 -35.30 -9.24 -21.36
N GLY A 23 -34.24 -8.64 -20.81
CA GLY A 23 -32.96 -9.31 -20.62
C GLY A 23 -32.80 -9.57 -19.12
N PHE A 24 -33.30 -10.70 -18.64
CA PHE A 24 -33.06 -11.16 -17.27
C PHE A 24 -31.54 -11.30 -17.10
N VAL A 25 -30.95 -10.39 -16.33
CA VAL A 25 -29.58 -10.51 -15.85
C VAL A 25 -29.58 -11.74 -14.94
N ALA A 26 -28.99 -12.84 -15.43
CA ALA A 26 -28.61 -13.94 -14.55
C ALA A 26 -27.51 -13.40 -13.64
N ALA A 27 -27.92 -12.88 -12.49
CA ALA A 27 -27.01 -12.65 -11.38
C ALA A 27 -26.53 -14.04 -10.97
N GLU A 28 -25.33 -14.41 -11.43
CA GLU A 28 -24.57 -15.46 -10.79
C GLU A 28 -24.30 -14.97 -9.38
N THR A 29 -25.21 -15.32 -8.47
CA THR A 29 -24.92 -15.43 -7.04
C THR A 29 -23.76 -16.40 -6.95
N GLN A 30 -22.55 -15.87 -7.00
CA GLN A 30 -21.41 -16.55 -6.42
C GLN A 30 -21.74 -16.58 -4.94
N ALA A 31 -22.23 -17.74 -4.50
CA ALA A 31 -22.32 -18.05 -3.08
C ALA A 31 -20.91 -17.86 -2.55
N GLN A 32 -20.71 -16.77 -1.80
CA GLN A 32 -19.46 -16.50 -1.12
C GLN A 32 -19.28 -17.67 -0.15
N GLU A 33 -18.47 -18.66 -0.52
CA GLU A 33 -18.07 -19.71 0.42
C GLU A 33 -17.52 -19.01 1.66
N PRO A 34 -17.99 -19.36 2.87
CA PRO A 34 -17.49 -18.74 4.07
C PRO A 34 -16.00 -19.06 4.16
N LEU A 35 -15.17 -18.01 4.04
CA LEU A 35 -13.73 -18.14 4.17
C LEU A 35 -13.44 -18.89 5.48
N PRO A 36 -12.61 -19.94 5.45
CA PRO A 36 -12.22 -20.62 6.67
C PRO A 36 -11.60 -19.61 7.63
N PRO A 37 -11.86 -19.72 8.95
CA PRO A 37 -11.30 -18.79 9.91
C PRO A 37 -9.78 -18.80 9.79
N LEU A 38 -9.17 -17.61 9.74
CA LEU A 38 -7.72 -17.50 9.79
C LEU A 38 -7.23 -18.18 11.09
N PRO A 39 -6.11 -18.92 11.04
CA PRO A 39 -5.53 -19.50 12.24
C PRO A 39 -5.24 -18.42 13.28
N ASP A 40 -5.32 -18.79 14.57
CA ASP A 40 -5.03 -17.86 15.65
C ASP A 40 -3.60 -17.32 15.49
N ARG A 41 -3.52 -16.03 15.13
CA ARG A 41 -2.25 -15.38 14.80
C ARG A 41 -1.40 -15.11 16.04
N ASN A 42 -1.99 -15.22 17.23
CA ASN A 42 -1.30 -15.07 18.50
C ASN A 42 -1.97 -15.91 19.61
N PRO A 43 -1.59 -17.19 19.78
CA PRO A 43 -2.14 -18.09 20.79
C PRO A 43 -2.03 -17.57 22.24
N ALA A 44 -1.13 -16.60 22.49
CA ALA A 44 -0.99 -15.95 23.79
C ALA A 44 -2.09 -14.91 24.09
N ARG A 45 -2.90 -14.51 23.09
CA ARG A 45 -4.09 -13.66 23.27
C ARG A 45 -5.39 -14.44 23.44
N SER A 46 -5.38 -15.74 23.18
CA SER A 46 -6.58 -16.60 23.17
C SER A 46 -7.20 -16.82 24.56
N GLY A 47 -6.74 -16.08 25.58
CA GLY A 47 -7.26 -16.09 26.95
C GLY A 47 -7.87 -14.76 27.41
N GLU A 48 -8.06 -13.76 26.52
CA GLU A 48 -8.85 -12.59 26.91
C GLU A 48 -10.33 -13.01 26.91
N PRO A 49 -11.03 -13.04 28.07
CA PRO A 49 -12.46 -13.30 28.06
C PRO A 49 -13.13 -12.25 27.18
N ALA A 50 -14.13 -12.66 26.39
CA ALA A 50 -15.00 -11.72 25.69
C ALA A 50 -15.38 -10.62 26.70
N ARG A 51 -14.93 -9.38 26.45
CA ARG A 51 -15.04 -8.28 27.41
C ARG A 51 -16.46 -8.27 27.97
N ASP A 52 -16.60 -8.62 29.23
CA ASP A 52 -17.86 -8.54 29.94
C ASP A 52 -18.19 -7.05 30.03
N THR A 53 -19.07 -6.57 29.14
CA THR A 53 -19.42 -5.15 29.02
C THR A 53 -20.09 -4.60 30.28
N ALA A 54 -20.42 -5.47 31.25
CA ALA A 54 -20.94 -5.10 32.56
C ALA A 54 -19.88 -4.56 33.54
N LEU A 55 -18.59 -4.73 33.26
CA LEU A 55 -17.47 -4.22 34.07
C LEU A 55 -16.49 -3.41 33.22
N LEU A 56 -16.99 -2.52 32.36
CA LEU A 56 -16.11 -1.57 31.68
C LEU A 56 -15.40 -0.72 32.76
N PRO A 57 -14.06 -0.78 32.90
CA PRO A 57 -13.36 0.20 33.69
C PRO A 57 -13.69 1.60 33.15
N ALA A 58 -13.63 2.60 34.04
CA ALA A 58 -13.78 4.01 33.66
C ALA A 58 -12.96 4.32 32.40
N PRO A 59 -13.39 5.25 31.52
CA PRO A 59 -12.79 5.44 30.21
C PRO A 59 -11.27 5.46 30.32
N GLU A 60 -10.62 4.38 29.88
CA GLU A 60 -9.16 4.35 29.87
C GLU A 60 -8.70 5.50 29.00
N GLU A 61 -7.89 6.39 29.58
CA GLU A 61 -7.32 7.49 28.83
C GLU A 61 -6.48 6.89 27.69
N LYS A 62 -6.82 7.27 26.45
CA LYS A 62 -6.18 6.70 25.27
C LYS A 62 -4.66 6.87 25.40
N PRO A 63 -3.86 5.80 25.27
CA PRO A 63 -2.42 5.92 25.31
C PRO A 63 -1.93 6.91 24.25
N ASN A 64 -1.01 7.80 24.63
CA ASN A 64 -0.40 8.74 23.68
C ASN A 64 0.47 7.97 22.69
N LEU A 65 0.03 7.82 21.43
CA LEU A 65 0.77 7.06 20.44
C LEU A 65 1.94 7.89 19.88
N PRO A 66 3.03 7.25 19.40
CA PRO A 66 4.14 7.95 18.77
C PRO A 66 3.73 8.83 17.58
N GLY A 67 2.64 8.46 16.89
CA GLY A 67 2.08 9.21 15.76
C GLY A 67 1.23 10.41 16.16
N ASP A 68 0.83 10.53 17.42
CA ASP A 68 0.03 11.64 17.95
C ASP A 68 0.92 12.79 18.45
N LYS A 69 2.23 12.56 18.53
CA LYS A 69 3.20 13.60 18.91
C LYS A 69 3.36 14.64 17.80
N PRO A 70 3.68 15.90 18.14
CA PRO A 70 3.99 16.93 17.15
C PRO A 70 5.04 16.46 16.14
N THR A 71 4.80 16.72 14.86
CA THR A 71 5.72 16.35 13.79
C THR A 71 6.72 17.48 13.57
N VAL A 72 8.00 17.20 13.82
CA VAL A 72 9.11 18.10 13.47
C VAL A 72 9.72 17.59 12.17
N ALA A 73 9.85 18.44 11.15
CA ALA A 73 10.44 18.04 9.87
C ALA A 73 11.85 17.42 10.04
N TRP A 74 12.27 16.60 9.07
CA TRP A 74 13.67 16.17 9.01
C TRP A 74 14.55 17.38 8.68
N THR A 75 15.75 17.41 9.23
CA THR A 75 16.76 18.40 8.80
C THR A 75 17.33 17.99 7.45
N ASP A 76 17.68 18.95 6.60
CA ASP A 76 18.24 18.65 5.27
C ASP A 76 19.49 17.76 5.33
N PRO A 77 20.46 17.98 6.24
CA PRO A 77 21.62 17.10 6.35
C PRO A 77 21.24 15.65 6.67
N LYS A 78 20.17 15.43 7.43
CA LYS A 78 19.69 14.08 7.76
C LYS A 78 19.03 13.40 6.56
N VAL A 79 18.32 14.17 5.72
CA VAL A 79 17.74 13.65 4.48
C VAL A 79 18.86 13.30 3.50
N VAL A 80 19.82 14.19 3.30
CA VAL A 80 20.97 13.97 2.39
C VAL A 80 21.75 12.72 2.81
N ALA A 81 22.19 12.64 4.06
CA ALA A 81 22.95 11.49 4.55
C ALA A 81 22.16 10.17 4.42
N ALA A 82 20.84 10.20 4.62
CA ALA A 82 20.01 9.01 4.45
C ALA A 82 19.83 8.60 2.98
N ARG A 83 19.77 9.56 2.05
CA ARG A 83 19.71 9.27 0.61
C ARG A 83 21.02 8.67 0.11
N GLU A 84 22.16 9.20 0.55
CA GLU A 84 23.48 8.66 0.23
C GLU A 84 23.65 7.23 0.77
N ALA A 85 23.37 7.01 2.05
CA ALA A 85 23.43 5.67 2.64
C ALA A 85 22.48 4.68 1.95
N CYS A 86 21.30 5.15 1.51
CA CYS A 86 20.39 4.32 0.73
C CYS A 86 21.00 3.93 -0.62
N ALA A 87 21.59 4.87 -1.35
CA ALA A 87 22.22 4.61 -2.64
C ALA A 87 23.37 3.61 -2.51
N GLU A 88 24.19 3.74 -1.47
CA GLU A 88 25.27 2.78 -1.17
C GLU A 88 24.74 1.37 -0.88
N MET A 89 23.71 1.25 -0.05
CA MET A 89 23.10 -0.04 0.29
C MET A 89 22.47 -0.75 -0.91
N LEU A 90 21.91 0.01 -1.85
CA LEU A 90 21.27 -0.53 -3.05
C LEU A 90 22.26 -0.77 -4.20
N ALA A 91 23.53 -0.41 -4.02
CA ALA A 91 24.55 -0.67 -5.03
C ALA A 91 24.72 -2.18 -5.23
N GLY A 92 24.46 -2.65 -6.46
CA GLY A 92 24.55 -4.07 -6.81
C GLY A 92 23.34 -4.91 -6.41
N VAL A 93 22.28 -4.29 -5.90
CA VAL A 93 21.02 -4.98 -5.56
C VAL A 93 20.09 -5.01 -6.77
N THR A 94 19.62 -6.18 -7.15
CA THR A 94 18.67 -6.34 -8.26
C THR A 94 17.26 -5.92 -7.82
N LEU A 95 16.88 -4.68 -8.13
CA LEU A 95 15.64 -4.04 -7.67
C LEU A 95 15.19 -2.96 -8.65
N ASP A 96 13.90 -2.88 -8.99
CA ASP A 96 13.30 -1.71 -9.62
C ASP A 96 12.66 -0.82 -8.54
N TYR A 97 13.17 0.41 -8.40
CA TYR A 97 12.72 1.33 -7.38
C TYR A 97 12.79 2.80 -7.81
N GLU A 98 12.04 3.64 -7.09
CA GLU A 98 12.05 5.09 -7.20
C GLU A 98 12.34 5.71 -5.83
N GLN A 99 13.18 6.74 -5.77
CA GLN A 99 13.44 7.45 -4.53
C GLN A 99 12.31 8.44 -4.23
N LEU A 100 11.78 8.41 -3.01
CA LEU A 100 10.66 9.25 -2.61
C LEU A 100 11.11 10.43 -1.74
N ASP A 101 10.18 11.36 -1.52
CA ASP A 101 10.35 12.43 -0.55
C ASP A 101 10.36 11.92 0.89
N PRO A 102 11.01 12.65 1.82
CA PRO A 102 11.03 12.26 3.23
C PRO A 102 9.60 12.22 3.79
N ILE A 103 9.25 11.11 4.44
CA ILE A 103 7.95 10.93 5.11
C ILE A 103 8.14 11.01 6.62
N LYS A 104 7.25 11.75 7.31
CA LYS A 104 7.26 11.82 8.78
C LYS A 104 5.88 12.13 9.36
N LYS A 105 5.52 11.42 10.42
CA LYS A 105 4.35 11.68 11.26
C LYS A 105 4.69 11.36 12.71
N GLY A 106 4.65 12.37 13.57
CA GLY A 106 5.13 12.30 14.94
C GLY A 106 6.58 11.79 14.97
N LEU A 107 6.79 10.66 15.65
CA LEU A 107 8.10 10.01 15.74
C LEU A 107 8.36 8.98 14.62
N CYS A 108 7.37 8.67 13.80
CA CYS A 108 7.44 7.65 12.75
C CYS A 108 7.81 8.29 11.40
N GLY A 109 8.50 7.54 10.54
CA GLY A 109 8.82 7.99 9.19
C GLY A 109 10.13 7.44 8.65
N ALA A 110 10.51 7.89 7.46
CA ALA A 110 11.77 7.58 6.81
C ALA A 110 12.31 8.86 6.15
N PRO A 111 13.58 9.25 6.41
CA PRO A 111 14.18 10.42 5.78
C PRO A 111 14.50 10.21 4.29
N ALA A 112 14.67 8.97 3.84
CA ALA A 112 14.89 8.58 2.44
C ALA A 112 14.17 7.26 2.12
N PRO A 113 12.82 7.28 1.99
CA PRO A 113 12.07 6.10 1.56
C PRO A 113 12.24 5.85 0.07
N ILE A 114 12.00 4.61 -0.34
CA ILE A 114 11.92 4.20 -1.75
C ILE A 114 10.59 3.52 -2.04
N LEU A 115 10.12 3.65 -3.28
CA LEU A 115 8.99 2.92 -3.83
C LEU A 115 9.53 1.75 -4.64
N VAL A 116 9.29 0.52 -4.17
CA VAL A 116 9.76 -0.70 -4.83
C VAL A 116 8.68 -1.26 -5.75
N LYS A 117 9.03 -1.50 -7.01
CA LYS A 117 8.14 -2.04 -8.05
C LYS A 117 8.40 -3.52 -8.31
N SER A 118 9.66 -3.96 -8.28
CA SER A 118 10.02 -5.38 -8.41
C SER A 118 11.35 -5.70 -7.74
N ILE A 119 11.54 -6.98 -7.37
CA ILE A 119 12.72 -7.49 -6.65
C ILE A 119 13.29 -8.72 -7.36
N GLY A 120 14.62 -8.80 -7.48
CA GLY A 120 15.36 -10.00 -7.85
C GLY A 120 15.44 -10.29 -9.35
N ASP A 121 16.10 -11.40 -9.68
CA ASP A 121 16.15 -12.02 -11.01
C ASP A 121 15.99 -13.55 -10.88
N PRO A 122 14.89 -14.16 -11.36
CA PRO A 122 13.79 -13.54 -12.10
C PRO A 122 12.99 -12.56 -11.23
N ALA A 123 12.55 -11.45 -11.83
CA ALA A 123 11.91 -10.35 -11.11
C ALA A 123 10.51 -10.71 -10.59
N VAL A 124 10.27 -10.45 -9.29
CA VAL A 124 8.95 -10.53 -8.66
C VAL A 124 8.34 -9.14 -8.59
N THR A 125 7.22 -8.93 -9.31
CA THR A 125 6.49 -7.66 -9.32
C THR A 125 5.67 -7.47 -8.05
N ILE A 126 5.72 -6.28 -7.47
CA ILE A 126 4.95 -5.89 -6.29
C ILE A 126 3.83 -4.93 -6.71
N SER A 127 2.58 -5.34 -6.50
CA SER A 127 1.38 -4.55 -6.82
C SER A 127 0.43 -4.48 -5.61
N PRO A 128 0.11 -3.27 -5.10
CA PRO A 128 0.69 -1.98 -5.51
C PRO A 128 2.17 -1.86 -5.10
N PRO A 129 2.96 -1.00 -5.75
CA PRO A 129 4.36 -0.76 -5.37
C PRO A 129 4.51 -0.43 -3.89
N ALA A 130 5.53 -0.98 -3.24
CA ALA A 130 5.68 -0.90 -1.80
C ALA A 130 6.60 0.25 -1.39
N THR A 131 6.13 1.14 -0.51
CA THR A 131 6.99 2.15 0.12
C THR A 131 7.72 1.53 1.31
N MET A 132 9.04 1.51 1.27
CA MET A 132 9.86 0.95 2.36
C MET A 132 11.19 1.68 2.55
N ARG A 133 11.88 1.36 3.64
CA ARG A 133 13.27 1.80 3.88
C ARG A 133 14.22 0.91 3.10
N CYS A 134 15.35 1.46 2.68
CA CYS A 134 16.33 0.75 1.85
C CYS A 134 16.91 -0.48 2.58
N THR A 135 17.04 -0.44 3.91
CA THR A 135 17.42 -1.63 4.70
C THR A 135 16.47 -2.81 4.55
N LEU A 136 15.16 -2.55 4.46
CA LEU A 136 14.17 -3.60 4.23
C LEU A 136 14.24 -4.09 2.78
N ALA A 137 14.44 -3.19 1.82
CA ALA A 137 14.57 -3.55 0.41
C ALA A 137 15.75 -4.49 0.17
N VAL A 138 16.93 -4.17 0.73
CA VAL A 138 18.11 -5.06 0.68
C VAL A 138 17.83 -6.41 1.33
N ALA A 139 17.15 -6.43 2.49
CA ALA A 139 16.81 -7.69 3.15
C ALA A 139 15.80 -8.54 2.36
N SER A 140 15.04 -7.93 1.45
CA SER A 140 14.05 -8.63 0.62
C SER A 140 14.61 -9.16 -0.70
N THR A 141 15.82 -8.75 -1.09
CA THR A 141 16.46 -9.18 -2.34
C THR A 141 17.31 -10.44 -2.08
N PRO A 142 17.20 -11.50 -2.89
CA PRO A 142 18.12 -12.63 -2.82
C PRO A 142 19.55 -12.14 -3.10
N GLY A 143 20.52 -12.61 -2.29
CA GLY A 143 21.95 -12.31 -2.47
C GLY A 143 22.61 -13.16 -3.54
#